data_AF-A0A1V3NX90-F1
#
_entry.id   AF-A0A1V3NX90-F1
#
_cell.length_a   1.000
_cell.length_b   1.000
_cell.length_c   1.000
_cell.angle_alpha   90.00
_cell.angle_beta   90.00
_cell.angle_gamma   90.00
#
_symmetry.space_group_name_H-M   'P 1'
#
loop_
_entity.id
_entity.type
_entity.pdbx_description
1 polymer ?
#
loop_
_entity_poly.entity_id
_entity_poly.type
_entity_poly.pdbx_seq_one_letter_code
_entity_poly.pdbx_strand_id
1 'polypeptide(L)'
;MKHARTPWLGSLALASLVASAQTNLPAVKVAAPAYSSQHGGYLISGDFRVDPRMPSVVFPAQALVKDDILSIEPIHLQDNEYLVLQECASADCHKASLVRLWKSDDIGGDDTRRNRVWITHENKYFIWLKRLPEVSGASCGQGWLKFESNTTKCGGHFTSFQQISPPLMLIPAGDLAAFHQDDLQKAIQADPVHVAQQAHEGSTYVVTYEGGSTVRIRRMHAAHDN
;
A
#
# COMPACT_ATOMS: atom_id res chain seq x y z
N MET A 1 40.28 -93.32 -24.14
CA MET A 1 39.17 -92.39 -23.84
C MET A 1 39.72 -90.98 -23.67
N LYS A 2 39.20 -90.04 -24.48
CA LYS A 2 39.09 -88.56 -24.30
C LYS A 2 40.40 -87.79 -24.04
N HIS A 3 40.93 -87.10 -25.06
CA HIS A 3 40.74 -85.66 -25.40
C HIS A 3 41.29 -84.69 -24.33
N ALA A 4 41.92 -83.54 -24.59
CA ALA A 4 42.56 -82.89 -25.74
C ALA A 4 43.05 -81.50 -25.22
N ARG A 5 44.19 -81.02 -25.74
CA ARG A 5 44.55 -79.61 -26.06
C ARG A 5 44.48 -78.48 -25.00
N THR A 6 45.66 -77.99 -24.58
CA THR A 6 46.28 -76.63 -24.77
C THR A 6 45.42 -75.46 -25.31
N PRO A 7 45.84 -74.16 -25.21
CA PRO A 7 46.17 -73.29 -24.05
C PRO A 7 45.58 -71.85 -24.21
N TRP A 8 46.12 -70.90 -23.41
CA TRP A 8 46.41 -69.48 -23.76
C TRP A 8 45.44 -68.32 -23.40
N LEU A 9 46.12 -67.22 -23.04
CA LEU A 9 45.80 -65.78 -23.08
C LEU A 9 45.02 -65.13 -21.93
N GLY A 10 45.71 -64.18 -21.29
CA GLY A 10 45.17 -63.24 -20.31
C GLY A 10 44.51 -62.01 -20.94
N SER A 11 44.04 -61.10 -20.09
CA SER A 11 43.84 -59.68 -20.42
C SER A 11 43.51 -58.84 -19.18
N LEU A 12 44.39 -57.85 -18.97
CA LEU A 12 44.13 -56.43 -18.71
C LEU A 12 43.07 -56.02 -17.67
N ALA A 13 43.61 -55.38 -16.62
CA ALA A 13 42.90 -54.51 -15.69
C ALA A 13 42.19 -53.34 -16.41
N LEU A 14 40.97 -53.04 -15.99
CA LEU A 14 40.28 -51.79 -16.27
C LEU A 14 39.74 -51.24 -14.95
N ALA A 15 40.51 -50.31 -14.37
CA ALA A 15 40.07 -49.48 -13.25
C ALA A 15 38.90 -48.61 -13.73
N SER A 16 37.73 -48.83 -13.14
CA SER A 16 36.53 -48.06 -13.40
C SER A 16 36.65 -46.70 -12.70
N LEU A 17 37.18 -45.71 -13.41
CA LEU A 17 37.05 -44.31 -13.01
C LEU A 17 35.59 -43.92 -13.23
N VAL A 18 34.78 -44.00 -12.17
CA VAL A 18 33.44 -43.41 -12.14
C VAL A 18 33.64 -41.90 -12.12
N ALA A 19 33.55 -41.28 -13.29
CA ALA A 19 33.47 -39.83 -13.41
C ALA A 19 32.13 -39.39 -12.80
N SER A 20 32.16 -38.95 -11.54
CA SER A 20 31.07 -38.20 -10.95
C SER A 20 30.91 -36.91 -11.73
N ALA A 21 29.93 -36.86 -12.63
CA ALA A 21 29.49 -35.62 -13.24
C ALA A 21 28.88 -34.75 -12.14
N GLN A 22 29.69 -33.93 -11.47
CA GLN A 22 29.21 -32.81 -10.68
C GLN A 22 28.65 -31.78 -11.65
N THR A 23 27.36 -31.86 -11.90
CA THR A 23 26.58 -30.75 -12.47
C THR A 23 26.60 -29.62 -11.45
N ASN A 24 27.65 -28.79 -11.48
CA ASN A 24 27.63 -27.48 -10.85
C ASN A 24 26.63 -26.62 -11.64
N LEU A 25 25.36 -26.69 -11.23
CA LEU A 25 24.34 -25.75 -11.66
C LEU A 25 24.85 -24.34 -11.31
N PRO A 26 24.78 -23.38 -12.25
CA PRO A 26 25.20 -22.03 -11.95
C PRO A 26 24.41 -21.53 -10.75
N ALA A 27 25.12 -21.01 -9.74
CA ALA A 27 24.50 -20.36 -8.61
C ALA A 27 23.73 -19.15 -9.14
N VAL A 28 22.42 -19.31 -9.35
CA VAL A 28 21.52 -18.21 -9.66
C VAL A 28 21.50 -17.34 -8.40
N LYS A 29 22.28 -16.26 -8.40
CA LYS A 29 22.11 -15.17 -7.45
C LYS A 29 20.75 -14.54 -7.75
N VAL A 30 19.70 -15.07 -7.13
CA VAL A 30 18.42 -14.36 -7.03
C VAL A 30 18.69 -13.16 -6.15
N ALA A 31 19.01 -12.02 -6.76
CA ALA A 31 19.03 -10.76 -6.05
C ALA A 31 17.60 -10.51 -5.57
N ALA A 32 17.41 -10.44 -4.25
CA ALA A 32 16.11 -10.07 -3.70
C ALA A 32 15.66 -8.74 -4.33
N PRO A 33 14.36 -8.58 -4.66
CA PRO A 33 13.83 -7.32 -5.17
C PRO A 33 14.25 -6.13 -4.30
N ALA A 34 14.37 -4.94 -4.89
CA ALA A 34 14.78 -3.75 -4.14
C ALA A 34 13.89 -3.51 -2.91
N TYR A 35 14.50 -3.07 -1.81
CA TYR A 35 13.80 -2.75 -0.56
C TYR A 35 12.88 -3.89 -0.08
N SER A 36 13.34 -5.14 -0.19
CA SER A 36 12.53 -6.30 0.20
C SER A 36 13.16 -7.14 1.29
N SER A 37 12.29 -7.81 2.04
CA SER A 37 12.65 -8.82 3.03
C SER A 37 11.63 -9.97 2.98
N GLN A 38 12.03 -11.16 3.40
CA GLN A 38 11.10 -12.28 3.55
C GLN A 38 10.77 -12.49 5.02
N HIS A 39 9.48 -12.59 5.34
CA HIS A 39 9.03 -12.86 6.71
C HIS A 39 7.68 -13.57 6.71
N GLY A 40 7.56 -14.66 7.48
CA GLY A 40 6.29 -15.36 7.67
C GLY A 40 5.64 -15.88 6.39
N GLY A 41 6.42 -16.26 5.38
CA GLY A 41 5.92 -16.71 4.07
C GLY A 41 5.53 -15.58 3.11
N TYR A 42 5.81 -14.32 3.45
CA TYR A 42 5.57 -13.18 2.59
C TYR A 42 6.89 -12.54 2.15
N LEU A 43 6.92 -12.11 0.89
CA LEU A 43 7.85 -11.10 0.40
C LEU A 43 7.27 -9.72 0.77
N ILE A 44 7.94 -9.04 1.69
CA ILE A 44 7.61 -7.68 2.11
C ILE A 44 8.47 -6.72 1.31
N SER A 45 7.86 -5.73 0.66
CA SER A 45 8.55 -4.72 -0.14
C SER A 45 8.14 -3.31 0.27
N GLY A 46 9.15 -2.45 0.44
CA GLY A 46 9.01 -1.01 0.58
C GLY A 46 9.24 -0.28 -0.75
N ASP A 47 9.13 -0.95 -1.90
CA ASP A 47 9.41 -0.36 -3.22
C ASP A 47 8.25 0.53 -3.69
N PHE A 48 8.18 1.73 -3.13
CA PHE A 48 7.23 2.79 -3.44
C PHE A 48 7.98 4.07 -3.82
N ARG A 49 7.30 4.96 -4.53
CA ARG A 49 7.90 6.19 -5.06
C ARG A 49 6.87 7.32 -5.08
N VAL A 50 7.37 8.55 -5.03
CA VAL A 50 6.59 9.75 -5.36
C VAL A 50 6.71 10.05 -6.85
N ASP A 51 5.62 10.42 -7.53
CA ASP A 51 5.69 10.81 -8.96
C ASP A 51 6.30 12.23 -9.04
N PRO A 52 7.43 12.42 -9.75
CA PRO A 52 8.03 13.76 -9.89
C PRO A 52 7.09 14.80 -10.53
N ARG A 53 6.08 14.36 -11.28
CA ARG A 53 5.07 15.23 -11.91
C ARG A 53 3.85 15.47 -11.03
N MET A 54 3.66 14.66 -9.99
CA MET A 54 2.58 14.76 -9.00
C MET A 54 3.19 14.56 -7.61
N PRO A 55 3.86 15.58 -7.04
CA PRO A 55 4.69 15.44 -5.85
C PRO A 55 3.90 15.15 -4.56
N SER A 56 2.58 15.08 -4.61
CA SER A 56 1.68 14.67 -3.53
C SER A 56 1.30 13.19 -3.56
N VAL A 57 1.66 12.47 -4.62
CA VAL A 57 1.16 11.12 -4.88
C VAL A 57 2.25 10.08 -4.66
N VAL A 58 1.96 9.12 -3.79
CA VAL A 58 2.78 7.92 -3.56
C VAL A 58 2.14 6.74 -4.27
N PHE A 59 2.96 5.97 -5.00
CA PHE A 59 2.51 4.78 -5.71
C PHE A 59 3.54 3.65 -5.60
N PRO A 60 3.11 2.38 -5.68
CA PRO A 60 4.02 1.24 -5.68
C PRO A 60 4.82 1.23 -7.00
N ALA A 61 6.13 0.96 -6.91
CA ALA A 61 7.00 0.91 -8.09
C ALA A 61 6.65 -0.24 -9.04
N GLN A 62 5.97 -1.26 -8.52
CA GLN A 62 5.47 -2.42 -9.25
C GLN A 62 3.94 -2.45 -9.17
N ALA A 63 3.29 -2.92 -10.22
CA ALA A 63 1.85 -3.08 -10.23
C ALA A 63 1.40 -4.00 -9.08
N LEU A 64 0.34 -3.61 -8.39
CA LEU A 64 -0.28 -4.44 -7.37
C LEU A 64 -1.11 -5.51 -8.06
N VAL A 65 -0.92 -6.74 -7.63
CA VAL A 65 -1.63 -7.90 -8.13
C VAL A 65 -2.64 -8.39 -7.11
N LYS A 66 -3.56 -9.22 -7.58
CA LYS A 66 -4.52 -9.87 -6.71
C LYS A 66 -3.80 -10.59 -5.55
N ASP A 67 -4.39 -10.50 -4.36
CA ASP A 67 -3.93 -11.07 -3.10
C ASP A 67 -2.67 -10.40 -2.51
N ASP A 68 -2.16 -9.33 -3.13
CA ASP A 68 -1.26 -8.41 -2.44
C ASP A 68 -1.96 -7.78 -1.24
N ILE A 69 -1.18 -7.49 -0.21
CA ILE A 69 -1.63 -6.75 0.96
C ILE A 69 -0.82 -5.46 1.06
N LEU A 70 -1.51 -4.32 0.98
CA LEU A 70 -0.93 -3.05 1.35
C LEU A 70 -1.05 -2.84 2.86
N SER A 71 0.07 -2.68 3.54
CA SER A 71 0.12 -2.20 4.92
C SER A 71 0.44 -0.70 4.90
N ILE A 72 -0.54 0.13 5.18
CA ILE A 72 -0.43 1.59 5.23
C ILE A 72 -0.72 2.01 6.68
N GLU A 73 0.32 2.50 7.34
CA GLU A 73 0.31 2.84 8.76
C GLU A 73 0.67 4.31 8.92
N PRO A 74 -0.32 5.21 9.05
CA PRO A 74 -0.05 6.56 9.52
C PRO A 74 0.61 6.48 10.90
N ILE A 75 1.66 7.26 11.12
CA ILE A 75 2.32 7.41 12.43
C ILE A 75 1.85 8.70 13.09
N HIS A 76 1.64 9.73 12.27
CA HIS A 76 1.13 11.02 12.69
C HIS A 76 0.35 11.65 11.54
N LEU A 77 -0.84 12.18 11.84
CA LEU A 77 -1.62 13.06 10.96
C LEU A 77 -2.08 14.25 11.81
N GLN A 78 -2.22 15.42 11.20
CA GLN A 78 -2.88 16.56 11.84
C GLN A 78 -4.39 16.33 11.92
N ASP A 79 -5.09 17.06 12.80
CA ASP A 79 -6.53 16.87 13.04
C ASP A 79 -7.40 17.11 11.79
N ASN A 80 -6.96 18.00 10.92
CA ASN A 80 -7.67 18.33 9.69
C ASN A 80 -7.18 17.55 8.46
N GLU A 81 -6.33 16.55 8.68
CA GLU A 81 -5.71 15.76 7.63
C GLU A 81 -6.30 14.37 7.49
N TYR A 82 -6.42 13.98 6.22
CA TYR A 82 -7.04 12.74 5.80
C TYR A 82 -6.09 12.04 4.83
N LEU A 83 -5.53 10.91 5.24
CA LEU A 83 -4.76 10.05 4.34
C LEU A 83 -5.74 9.21 3.52
N VAL A 84 -5.51 9.15 2.22
CA VAL A 84 -6.42 8.54 1.26
C VAL A 84 -5.70 7.48 0.45
N LEU A 85 -6.29 6.28 0.36
CA LEU A 85 -5.97 5.28 -0.65
C LEU A 85 -7.10 5.27 -1.67
N GLN A 86 -6.75 5.53 -2.93
CA GLN A 86 -7.67 5.48 -4.06
C GLN A 86 -7.18 4.49 -5.12
N GLU A 87 -8.14 3.98 -5.89
CA GLU A 87 -7.88 3.20 -7.10
C GLU A 87 -8.58 3.81 -8.31
N CYS A 88 -8.05 3.63 -9.50
CA CYS A 88 -8.73 4.06 -10.72
C CYS A 88 -10.01 3.24 -10.94
N ALA A 89 -11.17 3.86 -11.04
CA ALA A 89 -12.44 3.19 -11.32
C ALA A 89 -12.74 3.06 -12.82
N SER A 90 -12.00 3.77 -13.67
CA SER A 90 -12.08 3.72 -15.13
C SER A 90 -10.71 3.44 -15.75
N ALA A 91 -10.68 2.90 -16.97
CA ALA A 91 -9.43 2.54 -17.66
C ALA A 91 -8.52 3.75 -17.92
N ASP A 92 -9.11 4.93 -18.14
CA ASP A 92 -8.45 6.22 -18.32
C ASP A 92 -8.19 6.97 -16.99
N CYS A 93 -8.65 6.40 -15.86
CA CYS A 93 -8.54 6.98 -14.52
C CYS A 93 -9.18 8.38 -14.34
N HIS A 94 -10.16 8.76 -15.18
CA HIS A 94 -10.95 9.97 -14.95
C HIS A 94 -11.90 9.85 -13.74
N LYS A 95 -12.18 8.62 -13.31
CA LYS A 95 -12.87 8.33 -12.05
C LYS A 95 -11.96 7.48 -11.17
N ALA A 96 -12.00 7.73 -9.88
CA ALA A 96 -11.33 6.97 -8.84
C ALA A 96 -12.33 6.53 -7.77
N SER A 97 -12.10 5.35 -7.20
CA SER A 97 -12.85 4.82 -6.07
C SER A 97 -12.05 4.97 -4.78
N LEU A 98 -12.70 5.42 -3.72
CA LEU A 98 -12.13 5.54 -2.38
C LEU A 98 -11.99 4.15 -1.75
N VAL A 99 -10.77 3.63 -1.64
CA VAL A 99 -10.54 2.29 -1.07
C VAL A 99 -10.50 2.35 0.45
N ARG A 100 -9.77 3.33 1.00
CA ARG A 100 -9.64 3.53 2.44
C ARG A 100 -9.24 4.97 2.76
N LEU A 101 -9.60 5.40 3.96
CA LEU A 101 -9.30 6.69 4.51
C LEU A 101 -8.86 6.55 5.97
N TRP A 102 -7.87 7.33 6.38
CA TRP A 102 -7.40 7.45 7.76
C TRP A 102 -7.45 8.92 8.19
N LYS A 103 -7.82 9.16 9.44
CA LYS A 103 -7.82 10.47 10.11
C LYS A 103 -7.07 10.36 11.44
N SER A 104 -6.74 11.49 12.08
CA SER A 104 -5.95 11.52 13.33
C SER A 104 -6.50 10.59 14.43
N ASP A 105 -7.83 10.55 14.60
CA ASP A 105 -8.51 9.68 15.57
C ASP A 105 -8.41 8.17 15.28
N ASP A 106 -8.06 7.79 14.05
CA ASP A 106 -7.99 6.41 13.59
C ASP A 106 -6.55 5.90 13.44
N ILE A 107 -5.57 6.64 13.97
CA ILE A 107 -4.15 6.27 13.95
C ILE A 107 -3.80 5.35 15.13
N GLY A 108 -2.99 4.32 14.87
CA GLY A 108 -2.29 3.59 15.95
C GLY A 108 -3.14 2.65 16.80
N GLY A 109 -4.32 2.23 16.34
CA GLY A 109 -5.07 1.17 17.02
C GLY A 109 -4.37 -0.20 16.94
N ASP A 110 -4.48 -1.00 18.01
CA ASP A 110 -3.97 -2.39 18.07
C ASP A 110 -4.52 -3.30 16.96
N ASP A 111 -5.62 -2.89 16.31
CA ASP A 111 -6.18 -3.59 15.16
C ASP A 111 -5.42 -3.27 13.87
N THR A 112 -4.28 -3.95 13.69
CA THR A 112 -3.48 -3.93 12.45
C THR A 112 -4.30 -4.24 11.18
N ARG A 113 -5.52 -4.78 11.27
CA ARG A 113 -6.41 -4.97 10.11
C ARG A 113 -6.89 -3.65 9.51
N ARG A 114 -6.94 -2.57 10.29
CA ARG A 114 -7.30 -1.23 9.77
C ARG A 114 -6.22 -0.65 8.86
N ASN A 115 -4.98 -1.07 9.04
CA ASN A 115 -3.86 -0.62 8.22
C ASN A 115 -3.57 -1.56 7.05
N ARG A 116 -4.23 -2.72 7.00
CA ARG A 116 -4.06 -3.71 5.93
C ARG A 116 -5.22 -3.65 4.94
N VAL A 117 -4.88 -3.47 3.67
CA VAL A 117 -5.81 -3.47 2.54
C VAL A 117 -5.45 -4.62 1.62
N TRP A 118 -6.39 -5.53 1.42
CA TRP A 118 -6.26 -6.63 0.48
C TRP A 118 -6.58 -6.15 -0.92
N ILE A 119 -5.69 -6.41 -1.86
CA ILE A 119 -5.88 -6.10 -3.27
C ILE A 119 -6.69 -7.22 -3.89
N THR A 120 -7.91 -6.91 -4.30
CA THR A 120 -8.86 -7.90 -4.84
C THR A 120 -8.70 -8.12 -6.35
N HIS A 121 -8.07 -7.17 -7.05
CA HIS A 121 -7.83 -7.21 -8.48
C HIS A 121 -6.66 -6.29 -8.87
N GLU A 122 -6.08 -6.53 -10.05
CA GLU A 122 -5.04 -5.68 -10.61
C GLU A 122 -5.62 -4.32 -11.02
N ASN A 123 -5.07 -3.24 -10.44
CA ASN A 123 -5.45 -1.88 -10.77
C ASN A 123 -4.35 -0.88 -10.39
N LYS A 124 -4.51 0.38 -10.78
CA LYS A 124 -3.66 1.48 -10.36
C LYS A 124 -4.16 2.04 -9.03
N TYR A 125 -3.32 1.91 -8.00
CA TYR A 125 -3.56 2.43 -6.66
C TYR A 125 -2.61 3.59 -6.38
N PHE A 126 -3.10 4.58 -5.66
CA PHE A 126 -2.31 5.74 -5.28
C PHE A 126 -2.73 6.26 -3.90
N ILE A 127 -1.72 6.73 -3.16
CA ILE A 127 -1.83 7.18 -1.77
C ILE A 127 -1.48 8.66 -1.73
N TRP A 128 -2.30 9.45 -1.05
CA TRP A 128 -2.14 10.90 -0.99
C TRP A 128 -2.82 11.47 0.26
N LEU A 129 -2.44 12.69 0.64
CA LEU A 129 -2.92 13.36 1.85
C LEU A 129 -3.75 14.59 1.50
N LYS A 130 -4.88 14.78 2.17
CA LYS A 130 -5.76 15.93 2.00
C LYS A 130 -5.94 16.69 3.29
N ARG A 131 -5.94 18.03 3.21
CA ARG A 131 -6.48 18.90 4.27
C ARG A 131 -7.91 19.27 3.96
N LEU A 132 -8.79 19.07 4.93
CA LEU A 132 -10.15 19.62 4.94
C LEU A 132 -10.24 20.70 6.02
N PRO A 133 -11.30 21.52 6.05
CA PRO A 133 -11.48 22.52 7.10
C PRO A 133 -11.54 21.84 8.47
N GLU A 134 -10.96 22.49 9.48
CA GLU A 134 -11.19 22.10 10.88
C GLU A 134 -12.66 22.31 11.21
N VAL A 135 -13.29 21.27 11.75
CA VAL A 135 -14.69 21.32 12.17
C VAL A 135 -14.76 21.08 13.67
N SER A 136 -15.34 22.02 14.40
CA SER A 136 -15.59 21.83 15.82
C SER A 136 -16.79 20.91 16.00
N GLY A 137 -16.70 19.94 16.92
CA GLY A 137 -17.81 19.03 17.28
C GLY A 137 -19.01 19.70 17.98
N ALA A 138 -19.18 21.02 17.80
CA ALA A 138 -20.43 21.69 18.11
C ALA A 138 -21.52 21.11 17.19
N SER A 139 -22.72 20.92 17.74
CA SER A 139 -23.87 20.41 16.99
C SER A 139 -24.04 21.13 15.65
N CYS A 140 -24.19 20.38 14.56
CA CYS A 140 -24.60 20.98 13.29
C CYS A 140 -26.09 21.29 13.34
N GLY A 141 -26.46 22.43 12.77
CA GLY A 141 -27.82 22.93 12.81
C GLY A 141 -28.11 23.67 14.12
N GLN A 142 -28.07 25.00 14.06
CA GLN A 142 -28.81 25.82 14.99
C GLN A 142 -30.00 26.40 14.22
N GLY A 143 -31.21 25.98 14.59
CA GLY A 143 -32.32 26.92 14.52
C GLY A 143 -31.90 28.16 15.33
N TRP A 144 -32.12 29.35 14.77
CA TRP A 144 -31.82 30.65 15.39
C TRP A 144 -32.48 30.84 16.78
N LEU A 145 -33.39 29.93 17.17
CA LEU A 145 -33.95 29.80 18.51
C LEU A 145 -33.22 28.69 19.28
N LYS A 146 -32.50 29.08 20.35
CA LYS A 146 -31.76 28.22 21.30
C LYS A 146 -32.61 27.15 22.04
N PHE A 147 -33.84 26.88 21.60
CA PHE A 147 -34.81 25.99 22.24
C PHE A 147 -35.28 24.82 21.36
N GLU A 148 -34.79 24.70 20.12
CA GLU A 148 -35.09 23.53 19.28
C GLU A 148 -34.18 22.35 19.64
N SER A 149 -34.79 21.25 20.08
CA SER A 149 -34.10 20.00 20.47
C SER A 149 -33.60 19.18 19.28
N ASN A 150 -33.61 19.72 18.06
CA ASN A 150 -33.26 19.02 16.83
C ASN A 150 -31.80 19.31 16.39
N THR A 151 -30.91 19.51 17.36
CA THR A 151 -29.49 19.70 17.13
C THR A 151 -28.84 18.34 16.81
N THR A 152 -28.43 18.15 15.56
CA THR A 152 -27.66 16.96 15.19
C THR A 152 -26.28 17.05 15.84
N LYS A 153 -25.93 16.09 16.69
CA LYS A 153 -24.56 15.99 17.21
C LYS A 153 -23.61 15.73 16.05
N CYS A 154 -22.65 16.62 15.86
CA CYS A 154 -21.62 16.49 14.86
C CYS A 154 -20.28 16.13 15.50
N GLY A 155 -19.53 15.25 14.84
CA GLY A 155 -18.16 14.91 15.24
C GLY A 155 -17.16 16.00 14.84
N GLY A 156 -15.94 15.90 15.36
CA GLY A 156 -14.82 16.80 15.01
C GLY A 156 -14.14 16.49 13.66
N HIS A 157 -14.63 15.48 12.93
CA HIS A 157 -14.10 15.07 11.64
C HIS A 157 -15.21 14.70 10.68
N PHE A 158 -14.94 14.84 9.38
CA PHE A 158 -15.80 14.29 8.34
C PHE A 158 -15.68 12.76 8.36
N THR A 159 -16.83 12.07 8.44
CA THR A 159 -16.88 10.59 8.53
C THR A 159 -17.49 9.94 7.31
N SER A 160 -18.07 10.72 6.40
CA SER A 160 -18.75 10.22 5.21
C SER A 160 -18.24 10.95 3.98
N PHE A 161 -18.00 10.21 2.91
CA PHE A 161 -17.36 10.71 1.70
C PHE A 161 -18.00 10.06 0.47
N GLN A 162 -17.94 10.75 -0.67
CA GLN A 162 -18.34 10.14 -1.93
C GLN A 162 -17.40 8.98 -2.30
N GLN A 163 -17.98 7.82 -2.59
CA GLN A 163 -17.22 6.60 -2.89
C GLN A 163 -16.47 6.69 -4.23
N ILE A 164 -17.06 7.37 -5.21
CA ILE A 164 -16.48 7.56 -6.54
C ILE A 164 -16.40 9.05 -6.82
N SER A 165 -15.21 9.54 -7.18
CA SER A 165 -14.95 10.94 -7.50
C SER A 165 -13.89 11.02 -8.61
N PRO A 166 -13.63 12.21 -9.18
CA PRO A 166 -12.37 12.43 -9.89
C PRO A 166 -11.16 12.09 -9.02
N PRO A 167 -10.02 11.69 -9.63
CA PRO A 167 -8.82 11.31 -8.90
C PRO A 167 -8.29 12.49 -8.07
N LEU A 168 -7.66 12.18 -6.93
CA LEU A 168 -7.05 13.18 -6.04
C LEU A 168 -8.04 14.20 -5.45
N MET A 169 -9.32 13.87 -5.44
CA MET A 169 -10.35 14.63 -4.76
C MET A 169 -10.99 13.78 -3.66
N LEU A 170 -11.23 14.42 -2.52
CA LEU A 170 -11.92 13.85 -1.37
C LEU A 170 -13.11 14.75 -1.12
N ILE A 171 -14.32 14.22 -1.32
CA ILE A 171 -15.56 14.99 -1.24
C ILE A 171 -16.35 14.52 -0.02
N PRO A 172 -16.35 15.27 1.09
CA PRO A 172 -17.19 14.97 2.24
C PRO A 172 -18.68 14.98 1.88
N ALA A 173 -19.44 14.14 2.57
CA ALA A 173 -20.89 14.01 2.44
C ALA A 173 -21.53 13.96 3.84
N GLY A 174 -22.87 14.05 3.89
CA GLY A 174 -23.65 14.04 5.13
C GLY A 174 -23.82 15.43 5.76
N ASP A 175 -24.44 15.46 6.94
CA ASP A 175 -24.93 16.69 7.58
C ASP A 175 -23.79 17.68 7.90
N LEU A 176 -22.65 17.17 8.38
CA LEU A 176 -21.48 18.00 8.67
C LEU A 176 -20.93 18.67 7.40
N ALA A 177 -20.95 17.95 6.27
CA ALA A 177 -20.52 18.50 4.99
C ALA A 177 -21.50 19.56 4.47
N ALA A 178 -22.81 19.34 4.65
CA ALA A 178 -23.83 20.33 4.30
C ALA A 178 -23.69 21.61 5.14
N PHE A 179 -23.32 21.50 6.42
CA PHE A 179 -23.15 22.64 7.31
C PHE A 179 -21.90 23.48 6.98
N HIS A 180 -20.82 22.85 6.50
CA HIS A 180 -19.55 23.51 6.16
C HIS A 180 -19.34 23.67 4.65
N GLN A 181 -20.42 23.76 3.85
CA GLN A 181 -20.35 23.69 2.38
C GLN A 181 -19.40 24.75 1.76
N ASP A 182 -19.43 25.99 2.25
CA ASP A 182 -18.63 27.09 1.68
C ASP A 182 -17.12 26.86 1.87
N ASP A 183 -16.71 26.45 3.07
CA ASP A 183 -15.31 26.16 3.37
C ASP A 183 -14.85 24.87 2.68
N LEU A 184 -15.74 23.88 2.59
CA LEU A 184 -15.48 22.63 1.89
C LEU A 184 -15.27 22.82 0.41
N GLN A 185 -16.04 23.68 -0.25
CA GLN A 185 -15.92 23.86 -1.69
C GLN A 185 -14.50 24.30 -2.07
N LYS A 186 -13.89 25.19 -1.29
CA LYS A 186 -12.50 25.62 -1.49
C LYS A 186 -11.51 24.50 -1.17
N ALA A 187 -11.71 23.80 -0.05
CA ALA A 187 -10.83 22.71 0.36
C ALA A 187 -10.84 21.55 -0.63
N ILE A 188 -12.00 21.17 -1.18
CA ILE A 188 -12.14 20.11 -2.18
C ILE A 188 -11.29 20.41 -3.41
N GLN A 189 -11.30 21.65 -3.89
CA GLN A 189 -10.56 22.10 -5.07
C GLN A 189 -9.06 22.31 -4.85
N ALA A 190 -8.61 22.41 -3.59
CA ALA A 190 -7.18 22.53 -3.30
C ALA A 190 -6.42 21.25 -3.70
N ASP A 191 -5.16 21.35 -4.10
CA ASP A 191 -4.37 20.17 -4.38
C ASP A 191 -4.10 19.33 -3.11
N PRO A 192 -3.85 18.02 -3.25
CA PRO A 192 -3.32 17.21 -2.16
C PRO A 192 -1.99 17.77 -1.61
N VAL A 193 -1.73 17.49 -0.34
CA VAL A 193 -0.50 17.92 0.34
C VAL A 193 0.71 17.25 -0.30
N HIS A 194 1.77 18.02 -0.58
CA HIS A 194 2.99 17.49 -1.18
C HIS A 194 3.77 16.62 -0.19
N VAL A 195 4.54 15.68 -0.74
CA VAL A 195 5.53 14.92 0.01
C VAL A 195 6.78 15.79 0.17
N ALA A 196 7.14 16.09 1.42
CA ALA A 196 8.34 16.85 1.75
C ALA A 196 9.59 15.97 1.78
N GLN A 197 9.46 14.73 2.28
CA GLN A 197 10.55 13.78 2.42
C GLN A 197 10.07 12.35 2.17
N GLN A 198 10.95 11.51 1.61
CA GLN A 198 10.73 10.09 1.41
C GLN A 198 12.02 9.32 1.73
N ALA A 199 11.88 8.14 2.32
CA ALA A 199 12.99 7.26 2.64
C ALA A 199 12.57 5.77 2.58
N HIS A 200 13.55 4.90 2.35
CA HIS A 200 13.37 3.45 2.50
C HIS A 200 14.12 2.97 3.75
N GLU A 201 13.38 2.47 4.73
CA GLU A 201 13.89 1.83 5.95
C GLU A 201 13.78 0.31 5.81
N GLY A 202 14.80 -0.31 5.20
CA GLY A 202 14.77 -1.73 4.87
C GLY A 202 13.64 -2.04 3.88
N SER A 203 12.67 -2.84 4.29
CA SER A 203 11.46 -3.15 3.49
C SER A 203 10.24 -2.29 3.84
N THR A 204 10.47 -1.11 4.42
CA THR A 204 9.42 -0.13 4.74
C THR A 204 9.70 1.15 3.99
N TYR A 205 8.69 1.67 3.29
CA TYR A 205 8.74 3.01 2.73
C TYR A 205 8.17 4.00 3.73
N VAL A 206 8.86 5.11 3.96
CA VAL A 206 8.43 6.15 4.90
C VAL A 206 8.32 7.45 4.14
N VAL A 207 7.16 8.10 4.26
CA VAL A 207 6.90 9.41 3.67
C VAL A 207 6.50 10.40 4.74
N THR A 208 7.01 11.61 4.60
CA THR A 208 6.62 12.77 5.41
C THR A 208 6.06 13.83 4.48
N TYR A 209 4.82 14.21 4.73
CA TYR A 209 4.13 15.27 3.99
C TYR A 209 4.49 16.64 4.55
N GLU A 210 4.30 17.68 3.74
CA GLU A 210 4.38 19.06 4.22
C GLU A 210 3.43 19.25 5.42
N GLY A 211 3.93 19.80 6.54
CA GLY A 211 3.19 19.86 7.81
C GLY A 211 3.54 18.75 8.80
N GLY A 212 4.43 17.82 8.43
CA GLY A 212 5.07 16.89 9.36
C GLY A 212 4.37 15.55 9.56
N SER A 213 3.24 15.32 8.89
CA SER A 213 2.53 14.05 8.93
C SER A 213 3.30 12.94 8.25
N THR A 214 3.40 11.79 8.91
CA THR A 214 4.28 10.70 8.51
C THR A 214 3.52 9.40 8.36
N VAL A 215 3.82 8.65 7.29
CA VAL A 215 3.18 7.37 6.96
C VAL A 215 4.22 6.32 6.62
N ARG A 216 4.04 5.10 7.14
CA ARG A 216 4.83 3.91 6.81
C ARG A 216 4.03 3.00 5.89
N ILE A 217 4.64 2.57 4.80
CA ILE A 217 3.98 1.82 3.74
C ILE A 217 4.79 0.57 3.40
N ARG A 218 4.09 -0.56 3.26
CA ARG A 218 4.66 -1.84 2.83
C ARG A 218 3.68 -2.54 1.89
N ARG A 219 4.21 -3.24 0.91
CA ARG A 219 3.50 -4.27 0.14
C ARG A 219 3.92 -5.63 0.70
N MET A 220 2.97 -6.52 0.93
CA MET A 220 3.23 -7.91 1.27
C MET A 220 2.61 -8.78 0.19
N HIS A 221 3.42 -9.64 -0.40
CA HIS A 221 3.01 -10.61 -1.41
C HIS A 221 3.37 -12.00 -0.90
N ALA A 222 2.54 -13.02 -1.12
CA ALA A 222 2.89 -14.38 -0.74
C ALA A 222 4.19 -14.77 -1.48
N ALA A 223 5.22 -15.17 -0.74
CA ALA A 223 6.39 -15.75 -1.37
C ALA A 223 5.94 -17.15 -1.83
N HIS A 224 5.67 -17.33 -3.12
CA HIS A 224 5.45 -18.68 -3.64
C HIS A 224 6.67 -19.52 -3.30
N ASP A 225 6.48 -20.58 -2.50
CA ASP A 225 7.40 -21.70 -2.49
C ASP A 225 7.36 -22.28 -3.91
N ASN A 226 8.47 -22.13 -4.65
CA ASN A 226 8.63 -22.71 -6.00
C ASN A 226 8.36 -24.22 -5.99
#